data_AF-A0AAX2ZJW6-F1
#
_entry.id   AF-A0AAX2ZJW6-F1
#
_cell.length_a   1.000
_cell.length_b   1.000
_cell.length_c   1.000
_cell.angle_alpha   90.00
_cell.angle_beta   90.00
_cell.angle_gamma   90.00
#
_symmetry.space_group_name_H-M   'P 1'
#
loop_
_entity.id
_entity.type
_entity.pdbx_description
1 polymer ?
#
loop_
_entity_poly.entity_id
_entity_poly.type
_entity_poly.pdbx_seq_one_letter_code
_entity_poly.pdbx_strand_id
1 'polypeptide(L)'
;MLKDITIGQYYPANSCIHKLDSTTKLVATIVFMVSLFVVNKFWPYLLVTAALVAVIKMSQIPLKYIIKGIKPLRWIILFTFVINIFFLPGEVIWKFGFLTLTKEGIRQAIFMSIRLVFLVVGTSLLTLTTSPIQLTDGIERMLNPLKKIGMPVHELAMMMTIALRFIPTLLDETDKIMKAQMSRGADFESSNIINRAKNLVPLLVPLFVSAFRRADELAMAMEARCYRGGYNRTKMKEAKITKADYIAYVLQVVFLAIIIVTKFI
;
A
#
# COMPACT_ATOMS: atom_id res chain seq x y z
N MET A 1 11.09 21.62 6.69
CA MET A 1 11.77 20.40 6.19
C MET A 1 10.81 19.21 6.02
N LEU A 2 9.58 19.26 6.54
CA LEU A 2 8.62 18.15 6.49
C LEU A 2 7.51 18.26 5.40
N LYS A 3 7.47 19.37 4.65
CA LYS A 3 6.43 19.60 3.60
C LYS A 3 6.55 18.70 2.36
N ASP A 4 7.70 18.04 2.18
CA ASP A 4 7.97 17.17 1.03
C ASP A 4 7.74 15.68 1.30
N ILE A 5 7.24 15.33 2.50
CA ILE A 5 6.74 13.99 2.74
C ILE A 5 5.42 13.88 1.96
N THR A 6 5.46 13.26 0.78
CA THR A 6 4.24 12.91 0.03
C THR A 6 3.46 11.87 0.84
N ILE A 7 2.60 12.33 1.76
CA ILE A 7 1.76 11.47 2.59
C ILE A 7 0.69 10.86 1.71
N GLY A 8 0.88 9.58 1.40
CA GLY A 8 0.10 8.90 0.36
C GLY A 8 0.58 9.34 -1.02
N GLN A 9 1.16 8.41 -1.77
CA GLN A 9 1.55 8.65 -3.16
C GLN A 9 0.32 8.66 -4.08
N TYR A 10 -0.77 9.35 -3.73
CA TYR A 10 -1.93 9.42 -4.60
C TYR A 10 -1.62 10.36 -5.77
N TYR A 11 -1.74 9.86 -7.00
CA TYR A 11 -1.62 10.67 -8.20
C TYR A 11 -3.02 11.10 -8.64
N PRO A 12 -3.36 12.40 -8.55
CA PRO A 12 -4.68 12.87 -8.96
C PRO A 12 -4.79 12.83 -10.49
N ALA A 13 -5.38 11.76 -11.02
CA ALA A 13 -5.75 11.66 -12.43
C ALA A 13 -7.24 11.34 -12.60
N ASN A 14 -7.84 11.89 -13.67
CA ASN A 14 -9.24 11.66 -14.01
C ASN A 14 -9.37 10.46 -14.96
N SER A 15 -9.11 9.26 -14.45
CA SER A 15 -9.20 8.04 -15.25
C SER A 15 -10.39 7.15 -14.85
N CYS A 16 -10.83 6.26 -15.75
CA CYS A 16 -11.90 5.29 -15.46
C CYS A 16 -11.57 4.45 -14.23
N ILE A 17 -10.29 4.09 -14.04
CA ILE A 17 -9.84 3.33 -12.88
C ILE A 17 -9.92 4.18 -11.62
N HIS A 18 -9.54 5.46 -11.67
CA HIS A 18 -9.63 6.33 -10.48
C HIS A 18 -11.06 6.45 -9.95
N LYS A 19 -12.06 6.41 -10.84
CA LYS A 19 -13.50 6.47 -10.50
C LYS A 19 -14.10 5.17 -9.94
N LEU A 20 -13.43 4.03 -10.07
CA LEU A 20 -13.90 2.75 -9.49
C LEU A 20 -13.91 2.82 -7.96
N ASP A 21 -14.79 2.02 -7.35
CA ASP A 21 -14.87 1.89 -5.90
C ASP A 21 -13.56 1.33 -5.31
N SER A 22 -13.18 1.81 -4.13
CA SER A 22 -11.93 1.40 -3.48
C SER A 22 -11.94 -0.07 -3.08
N THR A 23 -13.10 -0.61 -2.69
CA THR A 23 -13.29 -2.05 -2.43
C THR A 23 -13.04 -2.88 -3.68
N THR A 24 -13.53 -2.46 -4.85
CA THR A 24 -13.31 -3.18 -6.11
C THR A 24 -11.83 -3.18 -6.50
N LYS A 25 -11.12 -2.07 -6.30
CA LYS A 25 -9.66 -2.00 -6.52
C LYS A 25 -8.89 -2.90 -5.56
N LEU A 26 -9.23 -2.89 -4.27
CA LEU A 26 -8.60 -3.75 -3.26
C LEU A 26 -8.76 -5.23 -3.61
N VAL A 27 -9.98 -5.65 -3.94
CA VAL A 27 -10.26 -7.03 -4.39
C VAL A 27 -9.48 -7.33 -5.67
N ALA A 28 -9.43 -6.42 -6.64
CA ALA A 28 -8.64 -6.59 -7.86
C ALA A 28 -7.16 -6.85 -7.55
N THR A 29 -6.58 -6.06 -6.65
CA THR A 29 -5.17 -6.19 -6.26
C THR A 29 -4.91 -7.50 -5.54
N ILE A 30 -5.80 -7.93 -4.64
CA ILE A 30 -5.68 -9.24 -3.96
C ILE A 30 -5.78 -10.39 -4.96
N VAL A 31 -6.79 -10.35 -5.85
CA VAL A 31 -6.96 -11.36 -6.91
C VAL A 31 -5.73 -11.42 -7.81
N PHE A 32 -5.19 -10.26 -8.20
CA PHE A 32 -3.97 -10.16 -8.97
C PHE A 32 -2.76 -10.78 -8.23
N MET A 33 -2.55 -10.45 -6.96
CA MET A 33 -1.49 -11.05 -6.14
C MET A 33 -1.61 -12.56 -6.07
N VAL A 34 -2.80 -13.09 -5.75
CA VAL A 34 -3.04 -14.53 -5.66
C VAL A 34 -2.75 -15.21 -7.01
N SER A 35 -3.19 -14.59 -8.11
CA SER A 35 -2.98 -15.13 -9.45
C SER A 35 -1.50 -15.34 -9.81
N LEU A 36 -0.60 -14.45 -9.35
CA LEU A 36 0.84 -14.55 -9.60
C LEU A 36 1.50 -15.78 -8.95
N PHE A 37 0.92 -16.29 -7.86
CA PHE A 37 1.39 -17.51 -7.19
C PHE A 37 0.81 -18.78 -7.79
N VAL A 38 -0.31 -18.69 -8.53
CA VAL A 38 -0.92 -19.81 -9.23
C VAL A 38 -0.18 -20.14 -10.54
N VAL A 39 0.47 -19.15 -11.16
CA VAL A 39 1.20 -19.31 -12.42
C VAL A 39 2.51 -20.08 -12.23
N ASN A 40 2.60 -21.23 -12.89
CA ASN A 40 3.79 -22.10 -12.92
C ASN A 40 4.49 -22.16 -14.29
N LYS A 41 3.84 -21.69 -15.37
CA LYS A 41 4.36 -21.72 -16.74
C LYS A 41 4.76 -20.31 -17.20
N PHE A 42 5.57 -20.21 -18.24
CA PHE A 42 5.99 -18.91 -18.79
C PHE A 42 4.85 -18.21 -19.55
N TRP A 43 4.03 -18.98 -20.27
CA TRP A 43 2.96 -18.44 -21.12
C TRP A 43 1.92 -17.57 -20.38
N PRO A 44 1.42 -17.95 -19.19
CA PRO A 44 0.43 -17.12 -18.48
C PRO A 44 0.98 -15.75 -18.01
N TYR A 45 2.30 -15.57 -17.91
CA TYR A 45 2.87 -14.25 -17.64
C TYR A 45 2.64 -13.25 -18.77
N LEU A 46 2.45 -13.71 -20.02
CA LEU A 46 2.02 -12.84 -21.13
C LEU A 46 0.61 -12.29 -20.91
N LEU A 47 -0.29 -13.10 -20.33
CA LEU A 47 -1.64 -12.66 -20.00
C LEU A 47 -1.64 -11.69 -18.82
N VAL A 48 -0.83 -11.96 -17.79
CA VAL A 48 -0.63 -11.05 -16.64
C VAL A 48 -0.06 -9.71 -17.08
N THR A 49 0.96 -9.70 -17.95
CA THR A 49 1.54 -8.47 -18.50
C THR A 49 0.53 -7.69 -19.32
N ALA A 50 -0.23 -8.35 -20.20
CA ALA A 50 -1.26 -7.70 -21.01
C ALA A 50 -2.34 -7.03 -20.13
N ALA A 51 -2.82 -7.73 -19.10
CA ALA A 51 -3.79 -7.20 -18.15
C ALA A 51 -3.20 -5.99 -17.39
N LEU A 52 -1.97 -6.09 -16.88
CA LEU A 52 -1.30 -5.03 -16.15
C LEU A 52 -1.06 -3.80 -17.03
N VAL A 53 -0.63 -3.97 -18.28
CA VAL A 53 -0.45 -2.87 -19.25
C VAL A 53 -1.79 -2.20 -19.58
N ALA A 54 -2.87 -2.97 -19.74
CA ALA A 54 -4.20 -2.43 -19.95
C ALA A 54 -4.64 -1.54 -18.77
N VAL A 55 -4.45 -2.01 -17.53
CA VAL A 55 -4.75 -1.26 -16.31
C VAL A 55 -3.88 0.01 -16.22
N ILE A 56 -2.59 -0.07 -16.53
CA ILE A 56 -1.69 1.11 -16.52
C ILE A 56 -2.18 2.16 -17.53
N LYS A 57 -2.48 1.76 -18.76
CA LYS A 57 -2.97 2.65 -19.81
C LYS A 57 -4.31 3.29 -19.43
N MET A 58 -5.24 2.51 -18.90
CA MET A 58 -6.54 3.00 -18.41
C MET A 58 -6.41 3.87 -17.17
N SER A 59 -5.31 3.74 -16.40
CA SER A 59 -5.04 4.58 -15.22
C SER A 59 -4.47 5.95 -15.60
N GLN A 60 -3.93 6.11 -16.82
CA GLN A 60 -3.25 7.34 -17.27
C GLN A 60 -2.12 7.78 -16.33
N ILE A 61 -1.49 6.83 -15.63
CA ILE A 61 -0.38 7.12 -14.72
C ILE A 61 0.92 7.17 -15.53
N PRO A 62 1.77 8.21 -15.33
CA PRO A 62 3.06 8.26 -16.01
C PRO A 62 3.96 7.10 -15.56
N LEU A 63 4.57 6.39 -16.52
CA LEU A 63 5.47 5.26 -16.24
C LEU A 63 6.60 5.61 -15.26
N LYS A 64 7.02 6.88 -15.22
CA LYS A 64 8.02 7.39 -14.27
C LYS A 64 7.65 7.12 -12.80
N TYR A 65 6.37 7.23 -12.44
CA TYR A 65 5.91 6.96 -11.07
C TYR A 65 5.95 5.46 -10.75
N ILE A 66 5.61 4.62 -11.72
CA ILE A 66 5.68 3.15 -11.56
C ILE A 66 7.13 2.69 -11.38
N ILE A 67 8.05 3.19 -12.19
CA ILE A 67 9.48 2.86 -12.09
C ILE A 67 10.07 3.33 -10.75
N LYS A 68 9.58 4.44 -10.19
CA LYS A 68 9.97 4.92 -8.86
C LYS A 68 9.62 3.91 -7.76
N GLY A 69 8.53 3.16 -7.91
CA GLY A 69 8.14 2.08 -6.99
C GLY A 69 9.07 0.88 -7.02
N ILE A 70 9.66 0.56 -8.18
CA ILE A 70 10.61 -0.56 -8.33
C ILE A 70 12.00 -0.19 -7.78
N LYS A 71 12.41 1.07 -7.88
CA LYS A 71 13.75 1.56 -7.50
C LYS A 71 14.24 1.10 -6.11
N PRO A 72 13.48 1.22 -5.01
CA PRO A 72 13.94 0.79 -3.68
C PRO A 72 14.14 -0.73 -3.58
N LEU A 73 13.39 -1.52 -4.36
CA LEU A 73 13.39 -2.99 -4.30
C LEU A 73 14.38 -3.63 -5.27
N ARG A 74 15.08 -2.84 -6.11
CA ARG A 74 16.06 -3.35 -7.09
C ARG A 74 17.12 -4.24 -6.45
N TRP A 75 17.63 -3.87 -5.28
CA TRP A 75 18.63 -4.66 -4.55
C TRP A 75 18.06 -5.99 -4.06
N ILE A 76 16.82 -6.00 -3.56
CA ILE A 76 16.13 -7.22 -3.13
C ILE A 76 15.91 -8.14 -4.33
N ILE A 77 15.42 -7.60 -5.46
CA ILE A 77 15.21 -8.37 -6.69
C ILE A 77 16.53 -8.99 -7.16
N LEU A 78 17.61 -8.19 -7.26
CA LEU A 78 18.92 -8.68 -7.66
C LEU A 78 19.45 -9.77 -6.71
N PHE A 79 19.32 -9.54 -5.41
CA PHE A 79 19.74 -10.51 -4.39
C PHE A 79 18.96 -11.82 -4.50
N THR A 80 17.64 -11.76 -4.64
CA THR A 80 16.81 -12.96 -4.82
C THR A 80 17.12 -13.70 -6.12
N PHE A 81 17.42 -12.98 -7.20
CA PHE A 81 17.84 -13.59 -8.48
C PHE A 81 19.15 -14.36 -8.31
N VAL A 82 20.16 -13.74 -7.67
CA VAL A 82 21.48 -14.35 -7.42
C VAL A 82 21.37 -15.54 -6.46
N ILE A 83 20.53 -15.48 -5.44
CA ILE A 83 20.31 -16.66 -4.57
C ILE A 83 19.66 -17.80 -5.35
N ASN A 84 18.58 -17.53 -6.08
CA ASN A 84 17.85 -18.61 -6.77
C ASN A 84 18.69 -19.27 -7.87
N ILE A 85 19.58 -18.53 -8.54
CA ILE A 85 20.41 -19.08 -9.62
C ILE A 85 21.53 -20.00 -9.11
N PHE A 86 22.10 -19.72 -7.93
CA PHE A 86 23.27 -20.44 -7.39
C PHE A 86 22.97 -21.42 -6.26
N PHE A 87 21.89 -21.22 -5.50
CA PHE A 87 21.58 -22.02 -4.30
C PHE A 87 20.42 -23.00 -4.51
N LEU A 88 19.75 -22.98 -5.67
CA LEU A 88 18.67 -23.92 -5.94
C LEU A 88 19.21 -25.24 -6.53
N PRO A 89 19.03 -26.39 -5.86
CA PRO A 89 19.50 -27.68 -6.37
C PRO A 89 18.67 -28.11 -7.60
N GLY A 90 19.32 -28.79 -8.55
CA GLY A 90 18.68 -29.27 -9.78
C GLY A 90 19.70 -29.77 -10.81
N GLU A 91 19.28 -29.87 -12.08
CA GLU A 91 20.17 -30.24 -13.17
C GLU A 91 21.28 -29.20 -13.36
N VAL A 92 22.51 -29.62 -13.13
CA VAL A 92 23.70 -28.78 -13.18
C VAL A 92 24.11 -28.56 -14.63
N ILE A 93 24.18 -27.29 -15.03
CA ILE A 93 24.73 -26.87 -16.33
C ILE A 93 26.22 -26.57 -16.19
N TRP A 94 26.58 -25.91 -15.08
CA TRP A 94 27.94 -25.44 -14.84
C TRP A 94 28.22 -25.45 -13.33
N LYS A 95 29.42 -25.89 -12.94
CA LYS A 95 29.89 -25.79 -11.54
C LYS A 95 31.18 -25.00 -11.54
N PHE A 96 31.26 -24.02 -10.64
CA PHE A 96 32.51 -23.33 -10.33
C PHE A 96 32.64 -23.23 -8.81
N GLY A 97 33.42 -24.13 -8.20
CA GLY A 97 33.61 -24.20 -6.75
C GLY A 97 32.30 -24.45 -5.98
N PHE A 98 31.96 -23.56 -5.04
CA PHE A 98 30.71 -23.60 -4.26
C PHE A 98 29.47 -23.13 -5.06
N LEU A 99 29.67 -22.49 -6.23
CA LEU A 99 28.59 -21.97 -7.06
C LEU A 99 28.18 -23.02 -8.08
N THR A 100 26.96 -23.55 -7.93
CA THR A 100 26.36 -24.48 -8.89
C THR A 100 25.26 -23.77 -9.67
N LEU A 101 25.43 -23.70 -10.99
CA LEU A 101 24.44 -23.14 -11.89
C LEU A 101 23.52 -24.26 -12.36
N THR A 102 22.24 -24.20 -11.97
CA THR A 102 21.24 -25.22 -12.31
C THR A 102 20.18 -24.67 -13.26
N LYS A 103 19.64 -25.51 -14.17
CA LYS A 103 18.51 -25.12 -15.04
C LYS A 103 17.29 -24.68 -14.21
N GLU A 104 17.00 -25.44 -13.16
CA GLU A 104 15.96 -25.15 -12.17
C GLU A 104 16.19 -23.80 -11.49
N GLY A 105 17.43 -23.50 -11.08
CA GLY A 105 17.80 -22.24 -10.45
C GLY A 105 17.64 -21.03 -11.37
N ILE A 106 18.09 -21.13 -12.62
CA ILE A 106 17.88 -20.08 -13.63
C ILE A 106 16.39 -19.83 -13.85
N ARG A 107 15.62 -20.92 -14.04
CA ARG A 107 14.17 -20.85 -14.22
C ARG A 107 13.57 -20.11 -13.03
N GLN A 108 13.75 -20.63 -11.81
CA GLN A 108 13.17 -20.06 -10.61
C GLN A 108 13.60 -18.61 -10.36
N ALA A 109 14.87 -18.27 -10.62
CA ALA A 109 15.37 -16.90 -10.50
C ALA A 109 14.62 -15.93 -11.40
N ILE A 110 14.39 -16.30 -12.66
CA ILE A 110 13.61 -15.51 -13.62
C ILE A 110 12.15 -15.40 -13.16
N PHE A 111 11.52 -16.53 -12.83
CA PHE A 111 10.12 -16.56 -12.39
C PHE A 111 9.90 -15.70 -11.13
N MET A 112 10.75 -15.81 -10.11
CA MET A 112 10.65 -15.05 -8.88
C MET A 112 10.92 -13.57 -9.09
N SER A 113 11.89 -13.21 -9.92
CA SER A 113 12.21 -11.80 -10.20
C SER A 113 11.08 -11.11 -10.94
N ILE A 114 10.53 -11.77 -11.98
CA ILE A 114 9.37 -11.28 -12.72
C ILE A 114 8.14 -11.17 -11.78
N ARG A 115 7.91 -12.18 -10.94
CA ARG A 115 6.82 -12.17 -9.94
C ARG A 115 6.94 -11.00 -8.98
N LEU A 116 8.12 -10.73 -8.44
CA LEU A 116 8.36 -9.58 -7.55
C LEU A 116 8.09 -8.26 -8.28
N VAL A 117 8.55 -8.10 -9.52
CA VAL A 117 8.26 -6.91 -10.32
C VAL A 117 6.75 -6.73 -10.49
N PHE A 118 6.00 -7.77 -10.86
CA PHE A 118 4.54 -7.65 -10.98
C PHE A 118 3.85 -7.32 -9.66
N LEU A 119 4.26 -7.94 -8.56
CA LEU A 119 3.69 -7.68 -7.24
C LEU A 119 3.88 -6.20 -6.87
N VAL A 120 5.09 -5.66 -7.08
CA VAL A 120 5.41 -4.26 -6.80
C VAL A 120 4.65 -3.30 -7.72
N VAL A 121 4.56 -3.60 -9.02
CA VAL A 121 3.82 -2.73 -9.94
C VAL A 121 2.32 -2.78 -9.66
N GLY A 122 1.75 -3.97 -9.44
CA GLY A 122 0.32 -4.13 -9.11
C GLY A 122 -0.08 -3.42 -7.82
N THR A 123 0.74 -3.53 -6.77
CA THR A 123 0.51 -2.83 -5.49
C THR A 123 0.70 -1.33 -5.59
N SER A 124 1.74 -0.87 -6.27
CA SER A 124 1.96 0.57 -6.47
C SER A 124 0.84 1.22 -7.26
N LEU A 125 0.21 0.51 -8.21
CA LEU A 125 -0.97 1.03 -8.90
C LEU A 125 -2.13 1.30 -7.94
N LEU A 126 -2.37 0.42 -6.96
CA LEU A 126 -3.41 0.64 -5.96
C LEU A 126 -3.14 1.91 -5.14
N THR A 127 -1.90 2.11 -4.69
CA THR A 127 -1.51 3.27 -3.87
C THR A 127 -1.45 4.57 -4.67
N LEU A 128 -1.15 4.50 -5.98
CA LEU A 128 -1.18 5.65 -6.89
C LEU A 128 -2.62 6.05 -7.28
N THR A 129 -3.53 5.08 -7.45
CA THR A 129 -4.90 5.31 -7.95
C THR A 129 -5.96 5.50 -6.87
N THR A 130 -5.62 5.30 -5.59
CA THR A 130 -6.58 5.35 -4.47
C THR A 130 -6.02 6.16 -3.31
N SER A 131 -6.79 7.15 -2.84
CA SER A 131 -6.37 7.97 -1.71
C SER A 131 -6.38 7.17 -0.40
N PRO A 132 -5.54 7.51 0.60
CA PRO A 132 -5.49 6.80 1.88
C PRO A 132 -6.85 6.70 2.60
N ILE A 133 -7.67 7.76 2.52
CA ILE A 133 -9.01 7.79 3.13
C ILE A 133 -9.95 6.82 2.41
N GLN A 134 -9.90 6.77 1.08
CA GLN A 134 -10.70 5.80 0.30
C GLN A 134 -10.22 4.36 0.54
N LEU A 135 -8.92 4.15 0.74
CA LEU A 135 -8.39 2.83 1.10
C LEU A 135 -8.92 2.38 2.46
N THR A 136 -8.96 3.25 3.47
CA THR A 136 -9.55 2.91 4.78
C THR A 136 -11.04 2.61 4.68
N ASP A 137 -11.80 3.39 3.89
CA ASP A 137 -13.23 3.11 3.64
C ASP A 137 -13.42 1.76 2.94
N GLY A 138 -12.51 1.42 2.01
CA GLY A 138 -12.52 0.14 1.29
C GLY A 138 -12.23 -1.04 2.21
N ILE A 139 -11.25 -0.90 3.10
CA ILE A 139 -10.90 -1.90 4.12
C ILE A 139 -12.05 -2.09 5.11
N GLU A 140 -12.66 -0.99 5.59
CA GLU A 140 -13.84 -1.05 6.47
C GLU A 140 -14.94 -1.91 5.85
N ARG A 141 -15.27 -1.70 4.57
CA ARG A 141 -16.28 -2.49 3.86
C ARG A 141 -15.92 -3.97 3.78
N MET A 142 -14.65 -4.30 3.58
CA MET A 142 -14.19 -5.69 3.58
C MET A 142 -14.23 -6.33 4.97
N LEU A 143 -14.08 -5.53 6.03
CA LEU A 143 -14.14 -6.00 7.41
C LEU A 143 -15.58 -6.05 7.97
N ASN A 144 -16.54 -5.33 7.40
CA ASN A 144 -17.95 -5.37 7.82
C ASN A 144 -18.55 -6.76 8.07
N PRO A 145 -18.31 -7.81 7.26
CA PRO A 145 -18.81 -9.15 7.57
C PRO A 145 -18.29 -9.71 8.91
N LEU A 146 -17.09 -9.31 9.34
CA LEU A 146 -16.51 -9.72 10.62
C LEU A 146 -17.19 -9.04 11.82
N LYS A 147 -18.04 -8.02 11.60
CA LYS A 147 -18.90 -7.45 12.65
C LYS A 147 -19.79 -8.52 13.29
N LYS A 148 -20.21 -9.53 12.53
CA LYS A 148 -21.00 -10.67 13.03
C LYS A 148 -20.24 -11.54 14.04
N ILE A 149 -18.91 -11.48 14.04
CA ILE A 149 -18.01 -12.24 14.93
C ILE A 149 -17.60 -11.37 16.14
N GLY A 150 -18.23 -10.19 16.32
CA GLY A 150 -17.97 -9.29 17.45
C GLY A 150 -16.82 -8.29 17.23
N MET A 151 -16.29 -8.17 16.00
CA MET A 151 -15.26 -7.18 15.69
C MET A 151 -15.85 -5.75 15.62
N PRO A 152 -15.27 -4.74 16.31
CA PRO A 152 -15.72 -3.35 16.31
C PRO A 152 -15.24 -2.60 15.04
N VAL A 153 -15.78 -2.97 13.88
CA VAL A 153 -15.33 -2.46 12.56
C VAL A 153 -15.52 -0.95 12.42
N HIS A 154 -16.65 -0.41 12.92
CA HIS A 154 -16.98 1.01 12.81
C HIS A 154 -16.05 1.88 13.66
N GLU A 155 -15.73 1.43 14.87
CA GLU A 155 -14.80 2.11 15.77
C GLU A 155 -13.40 2.13 15.17
N LEU A 156 -12.93 1.00 14.60
CA LEU A 156 -11.64 0.93 13.91
C LEU A 156 -11.59 1.89 12.72
N ALA A 157 -12.63 1.91 11.89
CA ALA A 157 -12.70 2.82 10.74
C ALA A 157 -12.68 4.30 11.16
N MET A 158 -13.36 4.64 12.26
CA MET A 158 -13.35 5.97 12.84
C MET A 158 -11.96 6.36 13.33
N MET A 159 -11.30 5.50 14.13
CA MET A 159 -9.94 5.74 14.62
C MET A 159 -8.96 5.96 13.48
N MET A 160 -9.02 5.11 12.44
CA MET A 160 -8.19 5.24 11.24
C MET A 160 -8.45 6.54 10.48
N THR A 161 -9.72 6.93 10.30
CA THR A 161 -10.09 8.18 9.62
C THR A 161 -9.61 9.41 10.40
N ILE A 162 -9.76 9.39 11.73
CA ILE A 162 -9.27 10.43 12.63
C ILE A 162 -7.75 10.53 12.55
N ALA A 163 -7.05 9.39 12.62
CA ALA A 163 -5.59 9.33 12.51
C ALA A 163 -5.11 9.91 11.17
N LEU A 164 -5.65 9.44 10.04
CA LEU A 164 -5.29 9.93 8.70
C LEU A 164 -5.51 11.44 8.55
N ARG A 165 -6.56 11.99 9.18
CA ARG A 165 -6.83 13.43 9.17
C ARG A 165 -5.88 14.21 10.07
N PHE A 166 -5.47 13.66 11.20
CA PHE A 166 -4.55 14.33 12.13
C PHE A 166 -3.09 14.25 11.71
N ILE A 167 -2.69 13.27 10.91
CA ILE A 167 -1.31 13.11 10.44
C ILE A 167 -0.76 14.41 9.82
N PRO A 168 -1.42 15.07 8.83
CA PRO A 168 -0.93 16.34 8.29
C PRO A 168 -0.80 17.43 9.36
N THR A 169 -1.82 17.57 10.22
CA THR A 169 -1.84 18.59 11.28
C THR A 169 -0.73 18.37 12.30
N LEU A 170 -0.44 17.12 12.66
CA LEU A 170 0.64 16.77 13.59
C LEU A 170 2.02 17.04 12.97
N LEU A 171 2.19 16.84 11.66
CA LEU A 171 3.43 17.18 10.96
C LEU A 171 3.66 18.68 10.88
N ASP A 172 2.60 19.46 10.60
CA ASP A 172 2.68 20.93 10.63
C ASP A 172 3.04 21.45 12.02
N GLU A 173 2.47 20.85 13.06
CA GLU A 173 2.79 21.20 14.44
C GLU A 173 4.20 20.77 14.84
N THR A 174 4.65 19.60 14.38
CA THR A 174 6.03 19.15 14.54
C THR A 174 7.00 20.14 13.90
N ASP A 175 6.74 20.62 12.67
CA ASP A 175 7.60 21.62 11.99
C ASP A 175 7.61 22.96 12.76
N LYS A 176 6.48 23.39 13.35
CA LYS A 176 6.41 24.58 14.20
C LYS A 176 7.20 24.43 15.50
N ILE A 177 7.02 23.33 16.23
CA ILE A 177 7.72 23.04 17.49
C ILE A 177 9.23 22.94 17.21
N MET A 178 9.62 22.23 16.15
CA MET A 178 11.02 22.07 15.76
C MET A 178 11.67 23.43 15.47
N LYS A 179 11.03 24.31 14.71
CA LYS A 179 11.52 25.68 14.45
C LYS A 179 11.61 26.54 15.71
N ALA A 180 10.64 26.43 16.61
CA ALA A 180 10.67 27.15 17.89
C ALA A 180 11.82 26.68 18.79
N GLN A 181 12.06 25.37 18.86
CA GLN A 181 13.17 24.81 19.64
C GLN A 181 14.53 25.13 19.02
N MET A 182 14.66 25.10 17.69
CA MET A 182 15.89 25.55 17.00
C MET A 182 16.19 27.02 17.31
N SER A 183 15.17 27.88 17.36
CA SER A 183 15.33 29.30 17.74
C SER A 183 15.76 29.48 19.19
N ARG A 184 15.52 28.48 20.06
CA ARG A 184 15.95 28.43 21.46
C ARG A 184 17.29 27.71 21.65
N GLY A 185 18.00 27.39 20.57
CA GLY A 185 19.32 26.77 20.61
C GLY A 185 19.33 25.24 20.65
N ALA A 186 18.19 24.57 20.41
CA ALA A 186 18.17 23.11 20.28
C ALA A 186 18.75 22.69 18.92
N ASP A 187 19.79 21.85 18.94
CA ASP A 187 20.41 21.30 17.73
C ASP A 187 19.87 19.90 17.42
N PHE A 188 19.13 19.78 16.32
CA PHE A 188 18.57 18.50 15.84
C PHE A 188 19.44 17.80 14.78
N GLU A 189 20.54 18.41 14.34
CA GLU A 189 21.41 17.93 13.27
C GLU A 189 22.77 17.42 13.76
N SER A 190 23.06 17.54 15.08
CA SER A 190 24.30 17.03 15.68
C SER A 190 24.64 15.58 15.30
N SER A 191 25.95 15.32 15.11
CA SER A 191 26.47 14.02 14.67
C SER A 191 26.44 12.93 15.76
N ASN A 192 26.26 13.29 17.04
CA ASN A 192 26.24 12.32 18.13
C ASN A 192 24.80 11.80 18.34
N ILE A 193 24.59 10.52 18.07
CA ILE A 193 23.27 9.83 18.15
C ILE A 193 22.64 10.00 19.53
N ILE A 194 23.45 9.97 20.61
CA ILE A 194 22.95 10.09 21.99
C ILE A 194 22.45 11.51 22.25
N ASN A 195 23.20 12.53 21.83
CA ASN A 195 22.80 13.92 21.99
C ASN A 195 21.59 14.25 21.12
N ARG A 196 21.54 13.70 19.90
CA ARG A 196 20.38 13.82 19.01
C ARG A 196 19.12 13.23 19.63
N ALA A 197 19.21 12.05 20.27
CA ALA A 197 18.08 11.44 20.97
C ALA A 197 17.59 12.31 22.15
N LYS A 198 18.51 12.86 22.95
CA LYS A 198 18.17 13.79 24.03
C LYS A 198 17.49 15.06 23.50
N ASN A 199 17.97 15.58 22.36
CA ASN A 199 17.42 16.78 21.74
C ASN A 199 16.03 16.57 21.12
N LEU A 200 15.55 15.32 20.98
CA LEU A 200 14.16 15.05 20.58
C LEU A 200 13.16 15.22 21.72
N VAL A 201 13.59 15.14 22.99
CA VAL A 201 12.69 15.26 24.15
C VAL A 201 11.92 16.59 24.18
N PRO A 202 12.56 17.77 23.97
CA PRO A 202 11.87 19.06 23.87
C PRO A 202 10.87 19.18 22.71
N LEU A 203 10.94 18.27 21.72
CA LEU A 203 9.97 18.19 20.63
C LEU A 203 8.82 17.23 20.98
N LEU A 204 9.14 16.05 21.52
CA LEU A 204 8.16 15.01 21.82
C LEU A 204 7.17 15.44 22.92
N VAL A 205 7.66 16.00 24.02
CA VAL A 205 6.79 16.35 25.17
C VAL A 205 5.70 17.35 24.77
N PRO A 206 6.01 18.50 24.12
CA PRO A 206 4.96 19.42 23.67
C PRO A 206 4.02 18.82 22.62
N LEU A 207 4.54 17.97 21.73
CA LEU A 207 3.73 17.29 20.71
C LEU A 207 2.70 16.36 21.36
N PHE A 208 3.10 15.56 22.36
CA PHE A 208 2.19 14.69 23.10
C PHE A 208 1.12 15.49 23.85
N VAL A 209 1.51 16.55 24.57
CA VAL A 209 0.54 17.40 25.29
C VAL A 209 -0.48 18.01 24.31
N SER A 210 -0.02 18.48 23.14
CA SER A 210 -0.91 19.03 22.12
C SER A 210 -1.83 17.96 21.50
N ALA A 211 -1.31 16.75 21.27
CA ALA A 211 -2.09 15.63 20.76
C ALA A 211 -3.19 15.19 21.75
N PHE A 212 -2.90 15.11 23.05
CA PHE A 212 -3.90 14.80 24.07
C PHE A 212 -4.96 15.89 24.16
N ARG A 213 -4.56 17.17 24.20
CA ARG A 213 -5.51 18.29 24.19
C ARG A 213 -6.45 18.24 22.99
N ARG A 214 -5.92 17.95 21.79
CA ARG A 214 -6.75 17.77 20.59
C ARG A 214 -7.68 16.57 20.67
N ALA A 215 -7.25 15.47 21.28
CA ALA A 215 -8.09 14.31 21.49
C ALA A 215 -9.27 14.65 22.39
N ASP A 216 -9.03 15.38 23.49
CA ASP A 216 -10.08 15.84 24.42
C ASP A 216 -11.04 16.84 23.74
N GLU A 217 -10.51 17.82 23.02
CA GLU A 217 -11.31 18.78 22.25
C GLU A 217 -12.18 18.07 21.20
N LEU A 218 -11.61 17.09 20.49
CA LEU A 218 -12.35 16.31 19.50
C LEU A 218 -13.43 15.45 20.16
N ALA A 219 -13.11 14.78 21.27
CA ALA A 219 -14.06 13.95 22.01
C ALA A 219 -15.24 14.79 22.52
N MET A 220 -14.96 15.92 23.18
CA MET A 220 -15.99 16.85 23.65
C MET A 220 -16.84 17.40 22.50
N ALA A 221 -16.22 17.76 21.38
CA ALA A 221 -16.95 18.23 20.19
C ALA A 221 -17.81 17.13 19.56
N MET A 222 -17.37 15.87 19.61
CA MET A 222 -18.14 14.72 19.15
C MET A 222 -19.34 14.46 20.07
N GLU A 223 -19.16 14.51 21.39
CA GLU A 223 -20.25 14.38 22.37
C GLU A 223 -21.28 15.51 22.26
N ALA A 224 -20.84 16.76 22.07
CA ALA A 224 -21.71 17.92 21.84
C ALA A 224 -22.55 17.77 20.56
N ARG A 225 -22.03 17.05 19.55
CA ARG A 225 -22.76 16.66 18.33
C ARG A 225 -23.55 15.36 18.48
N CYS A 226 -23.77 14.91 19.72
CA CYS A 226 -24.48 13.70 20.08
C CYS A 226 -23.90 12.42 19.44
N TYR A 227 -22.58 12.34 19.28
CA TYR A 227 -21.92 11.15 18.76
C TYR A 227 -21.88 10.04 19.81
N ARG A 228 -22.70 8.99 19.65
CA ARG A 228 -22.84 7.87 20.60
C ARG A 228 -22.34 6.50 20.09
N GLY A 229 -21.47 6.46 19.08
CA GLY A 229 -20.99 5.20 18.50
C GLY A 229 -21.89 4.62 17.37
N GLY A 230 -21.48 3.49 16.78
CA GLY A 230 -21.89 3.02 15.45
C GLY A 230 -23.25 2.34 15.28
N TYR A 231 -24.07 2.22 16.33
CA TYR A 231 -25.41 1.63 16.20
C TYR A 231 -26.39 2.60 15.53
N ASN A 232 -27.09 2.15 14.49
CA ASN A 232 -28.11 2.91 13.73
C ASN A 232 -27.65 4.26 13.14
N ARG A 233 -26.38 4.37 12.72
CA ARG A 233 -25.89 5.56 12.01
C ARG A 233 -26.03 5.44 10.50
N THR A 234 -26.35 6.56 9.84
CA THR A 234 -26.30 6.71 8.38
C THR A 234 -24.94 7.25 7.95
N LYS A 235 -24.49 6.90 6.74
CA LYS A 235 -23.24 7.42 6.17
C LYS A 235 -23.54 8.55 5.19
N MET A 236 -22.89 9.70 5.36
CA MET A 236 -23.05 10.83 4.44
C MET A 236 -22.42 10.54 3.06
N LYS A 237 -21.29 9.83 3.04
CA LYS A 237 -20.60 9.39 1.81
C LYS A 237 -20.72 7.87 1.71
N GLU A 238 -21.77 7.41 1.06
CA GLU A 238 -21.88 6.02 0.66
C GLU A 238 -21.25 5.85 -0.72
N ALA A 239 -20.20 5.05 -0.81
CA ALA A 239 -19.69 4.62 -2.10
C ALA A 239 -20.72 3.68 -2.75
N LYS A 240 -21.30 4.12 -3.86
CA LYS A 240 -22.28 3.35 -4.63
C LYS A 240 -21.53 2.49 -5.62
N ILE A 241 -21.85 1.20 -5.65
CA ILE A 241 -21.34 0.29 -6.69
C ILE A 241 -21.95 0.75 -8.01
N THR A 242 -21.09 1.16 -8.93
CA THR A 242 -21.46 1.61 -10.27
C THR A 242 -21.44 0.44 -11.25
N LYS A 243 -22.04 0.63 -12.44
CA LYS A 243 -21.99 -0.38 -13.52
C LYS A 243 -20.55 -0.74 -13.90
N ALA A 244 -19.61 0.20 -13.79
CA ALA A 244 -18.20 -0.03 -14.04
C ALA A 244 -17.57 -1.00 -13.02
N ASP A 245 -18.01 -0.96 -11.76
CA ASP A 245 -17.53 -1.86 -10.72
C ASP A 245 -18.00 -3.30 -10.96
N TYR A 246 -19.24 -3.49 -11.40
CA TYR A 246 -19.74 -4.81 -11.81
C TYR A 246 -18.93 -5.39 -12.97
N ILE A 247 -18.64 -4.59 -14.00
CA ILE A 247 -17.79 -5.01 -15.12
C ILE A 247 -16.39 -5.39 -14.62
N ALA A 248 -15.82 -4.60 -13.71
CA ALA A 248 -14.51 -4.88 -13.13
C ALA A 248 -14.51 -6.20 -12.34
N TYR A 249 -15.54 -6.51 -11.55
CA TYR A 249 -15.66 -7.80 -10.86
C TYR A 249 -15.74 -8.97 -11.84
N VAL A 250 -16.56 -8.87 -12.89
CA VAL A 250 -16.65 -9.92 -13.92
C VAL A 250 -15.29 -10.14 -14.59
N LEU A 251 -14.60 -9.07 -14.98
CA LEU A 251 -13.26 -9.16 -15.57
C LEU A 251 -12.24 -9.81 -14.62
N GLN A 252 -12.30 -9.52 -13.32
CA GLN A 252 -11.42 -10.14 -12.32
C GLN A 252 -11.67 -11.64 -12.20
N VAL A 253 -12.94 -12.07 -12.17
CA VAL A 253 -13.31 -13.50 -12.09
C VAL A 253 -12.87 -14.24 -13.35
N VAL A 254 -13.12 -13.66 -14.53
CA VAL A 254 -12.69 -14.23 -15.81
C VAL A 254 -11.18 -14.34 -15.88
N PHE A 255 -10.45 -13.29 -15.49
CA PHE A 255 -8.98 -13.29 -15.44
C PHE A 255 -8.43 -14.39 -14.55
N LEU A 256 -8.97 -14.54 -13.34
CA LEU A 256 -8.56 -15.58 -12.41
C LEU A 256 -8.91 -16.99 -12.92
N ALA A 257 -10.10 -17.18 -13.51
CA ALA A 257 -10.49 -18.45 -14.11
C ALA A 257 -9.56 -18.87 -15.24
N ILE A 258 -9.21 -17.94 -16.15
CA ILE A 258 -8.27 -18.23 -17.24
C ILE A 258 -6.90 -18.64 -16.67
N ILE A 259 -6.39 -17.93 -15.66
CA ILE A 259 -5.10 -18.28 -15.04
C ILE A 259 -5.14 -19.68 -14.41
N ILE A 260 -6.23 -20.02 -13.72
CA ILE A 260 -6.39 -21.35 -13.14
C ILE A 260 -6.44 -22.42 -14.25
N VAL A 261 -7.18 -22.20 -15.34
CA VAL A 261 -7.24 -23.13 -16.47
C VAL A 261 -5.85 -23.33 -17.08
N THR A 262 -5.05 -22.27 -17.25
CA THR A 262 -3.67 -22.38 -17.75
C THR A 262 -2.70 -23.11 -16.82
N LYS A 263 -3.11 -23.40 -15.58
CA LYS A 263 -2.35 -24.28 -14.69
C LYS A 263 -2.62 -25.76 -14.99
N PHE A 264 -3.83 -26.09 -15.44
CA PHE A 264 -4.24 -27.46 -15.75
C PHE A 264 -3.89 -27.90 -17.17
N ILE A 265 -3.88 -26.95 -18.13
CA ILE A 265 -3.34 -27.14 -19.49
C ILE A 265 -1.82 -27.03 -19.42
#